data_AF-A0A969WHE4-F1
#
_entry.id   AF-A0A969WHE4-F1
#
_cell.length_a   1.000
_cell.length_b   1.000
_cell.length_c   1.000
_cell.angle_alpha   90.00
_cell.angle_beta   90.00
_cell.angle_gamma   90.00
#
_symmetry.space_group_name_H-M   'P 1'
#
loop_
_entity.id
_entity.type
_entity.pdbx_description
1 polymer ?
#
loop_
_entity_poly.entity_id
_entity_poly.type
_entity_poly.pdbx_seq_one_letter_code
_entity_poly.pdbx_strand_id
1 'polypeptide(L)'
;MHDRRIDGKVNVFGNAGALFMNAMTWYDHETESIWSQPWGRAIQGDLKGAELFVLPSRVITWGDWQAEHPETLVMMNDVDRLSFRQEFDPGFVIGLLLDGRARAYYYTNVAEKTIINDENWRLENWRLKVTCGQSPIPNLPISNLPISNLPISNL
;
A
#
# COMPACT_ATOMS: atom_id res chain seq x y z
N MET A 1 1.52 14.99 12.47
CA MET A 1 2.70 14.06 12.58
C MET A 1 2.82 13.64 14.03
N HIS A 2 3.40 12.49 14.37
CA HIS A 2 3.49 12.01 15.76
C HIS A 2 4.94 11.87 16.21
N ASP A 3 5.25 12.17 17.48
CA ASP A 3 6.52 11.83 18.11
C ASP A 3 6.56 10.31 18.29
N ARG A 4 7.69 9.70 17.93
CA ARG A 4 7.90 8.26 18.03
C ARG A 4 8.38 7.82 19.43
N ARG A 5 8.33 8.71 20.42
CA ARG A 5 8.74 8.39 21.78
C ARG A 5 7.58 7.90 22.63
N ILE A 6 7.81 6.80 23.33
CA ILE A 6 6.93 6.24 24.35
C ILE A 6 7.73 6.19 25.65
N ASP A 7 7.24 6.83 26.71
CA ASP A 7 7.94 6.95 28.01
C ASP A 7 9.39 7.45 27.88
N GLY A 8 9.63 8.37 26.95
CA GLY A 8 10.95 8.96 26.68
C GLY A 8 11.89 8.08 25.85
N LYS A 9 11.54 6.82 25.60
CA LYS A 9 12.29 5.91 24.72
C LYS A 9 11.85 6.10 23.27
N VAL A 10 12.81 6.08 22.36
CA VAL A 10 12.55 6.20 20.92
C VAL A 10 12.20 4.82 20.36
N ASN A 11 11.00 4.67 19.79
CA ASN A 11 10.55 3.42 19.17
C ASN A 11 10.72 3.46 17.64
N VAL A 12 10.77 2.27 17.05
CA VAL A 12 10.83 2.09 15.60
C VAL A 12 9.49 1.54 15.14
N PHE A 13 8.86 2.27 14.21
CA PHE A 13 7.59 1.88 13.61
C PHE A 13 7.80 1.44 12.17
N GLY A 14 7.31 0.25 11.84
CA GLY A 14 7.20 -0.28 10.50
C GLY A 14 5.76 -0.21 9.98
N ASN A 15 5.55 -0.73 8.78
CA ASN A 15 4.23 -0.95 8.21
C ASN A 15 3.72 -2.34 8.60
N ALA A 16 2.53 -2.45 9.20
CA ALA A 16 1.95 -3.73 9.60
C ALA A 16 1.27 -4.50 8.44
N GLY A 17 1.15 -3.90 7.25
CA GLY A 17 0.52 -4.50 6.08
C GLY A 17 -1.00 -4.61 6.16
N ALA A 18 -1.63 -3.93 7.13
CA ALA A 18 -3.06 -3.96 7.36
C ALA A 18 -3.66 -2.55 7.31
N LEU A 19 -4.99 -2.51 7.10
CA LEU A 19 -5.76 -1.28 7.14
C LEU A 19 -6.67 -1.26 8.36
N PHE A 20 -6.74 -0.12 9.01
CA PHE A 20 -7.73 0.19 10.04
C PHE A 20 -8.49 1.44 9.60
N MET A 21 -9.81 1.32 9.42
CA MET A 21 -10.66 2.41 8.91
C MET A 21 -10.13 3.06 7.61
N ASN A 22 -9.69 2.22 6.67
CA ASN A 22 -9.08 2.64 5.38
C ASN A 22 -7.74 3.40 5.51
N ALA A 23 -7.11 3.41 6.68
CA ALA A 23 -5.78 3.96 6.89
C ALA A 23 -4.77 2.85 7.20
N MET A 24 -3.54 3.01 6.70
CA MET A 24 -2.43 2.10 6.99
C MET A 24 -2.13 2.06 8.49
N THR A 25 -1.88 0.87 9.02
CA THR A 25 -1.44 0.69 10.40
C THR A 25 0.08 0.59 10.52
N TRP A 26 0.59 1.05 11.65
CA TRP A 26 2.00 0.91 12.01
C TRP A 26 2.23 -0.31 12.90
N TYR A 27 3.40 -0.92 12.77
CA TYR A 27 3.90 -2.00 13.61
C TYR A 27 5.03 -1.48 14.50
N ASP A 28 4.90 -1.55 15.82
CA ASP A 28 5.99 -1.25 16.75
C ASP A 28 6.95 -2.44 16.85
N HIS A 29 8.20 -2.26 16.44
CA HIS A 29 9.20 -3.32 16.45
C HIS A 29 9.62 -3.75 17.86
N GLU A 30 9.37 -2.94 18.90
CA GLU A 30 9.77 -3.29 20.26
C GLU A 30 8.70 -4.10 21.00
N THR A 31 7.42 -3.74 20.83
CA THR A 31 6.31 -4.33 21.59
C THR A 31 5.37 -5.16 20.73
N GLU A 32 5.62 -5.24 19.42
CA GLU A 32 4.78 -5.91 18.43
C GLU A 32 3.34 -5.36 18.36
N SER A 33 3.12 -4.18 18.96
CA SER A 33 1.81 -3.52 18.98
C SER A 33 1.47 -2.92 17.62
N ILE A 34 0.18 -2.93 17.29
CA ILE A 34 -0.35 -2.33 16.06
C ILE A 34 -0.98 -0.98 16.39
N TRP A 35 -0.64 0.03 15.61
CA TRP A 35 -1.03 1.41 15.83
C TRP A 35 -1.81 2.00 14.66
N SER A 36 -2.84 2.79 14.96
CA SER A 36 -3.56 3.62 14.00
C SER A 36 -2.72 4.87 13.69
N GLN A 37 -2.26 5.01 12.45
CA GLN A 37 -1.46 6.17 12.05
C GLN A 37 -2.18 7.52 12.20
N PRO A 38 -3.46 7.67 11.79
CA PRO A 38 -4.16 8.95 11.92
C PRO A 38 -4.38 9.40 13.36
N TRP A 39 -4.50 8.45 14.28
CA TRP A 39 -4.77 8.73 15.69
C TRP A 39 -3.51 8.69 16.55
N GLY A 40 -2.41 8.15 16.04
CA GLY A 40 -1.21 7.87 16.84
C GLY A 40 -1.51 6.97 18.03
N ARG A 41 -2.50 6.06 17.94
CA ARG A 41 -2.96 5.23 19.07
C ARG A 41 -2.78 3.75 18.79
N ALA A 42 -2.28 3.01 19.78
CA ALA A 42 -2.21 1.55 19.72
C ALA A 42 -3.62 0.94 19.77
N ILE A 43 -3.96 0.15 18.75
CA ILE A 43 -5.27 -0.50 18.62
C ILE A 43 -5.22 -1.98 19.02
N GLN A 44 -4.04 -2.59 19.03
CA GLN A 44 -3.80 -3.99 19.38
C GLN A 44 -2.36 -4.17 19.93
N GLY A 45 -2.16 -5.21 20.73
CA GLY A 45 -0.86 -5.55 21.34
C GLY A 45 -0.73 -5.02 22.76
N ASP A 46 0.47 -5.17 23.33
CA ASP A 46 0.79 -4.85 24.72
C ASP A 46 0.55 -3.38 25.06
N LEU A 47 0.73 -2.48 24.10
CA LEU A 47 0.53 -1.05 24.29
C LEU A 47 -0.89 -0.57 23.95
N LYS A 48 -1.87 -1.47 23.74
CA LYS A 48 -3.24 -1.10 23.33
C LYS A 48 -3.81 0.03 24.20
N GLY A 49 -4.24 1.10 23.54
CA GLY A 49 -4.79 2.31 24.16
C GLY A 49 -3.76 3.42 24.40
N ALA A 50 -2.46 3.14 24.34
CA ALA A 50 -1.42 4.16 24.40
C ALA A 50 -1.50 5.12 23.20
N GLU A 51 -1.09 6.35 23.42
CA GLU A 51 -1.14 7.44 22.44
C GLU A 51 0.23 8.10 22.28
N LEU A 52 0.58 8.42 21.03
CA LEU A 52 1.76 9.19 20.68
C LEU A 52 1.44 10.68 20.70
N PHE A 53 2.42 11.47 21.15
CA PHE A 53 2.31 12.93 21.12
C PHE A 53 2.19 13.44 19.68
N VAL A 54 1.23 14.33 19.43
CA VAL A 54 1.05 14.97 18.12
C VAL A 54 2.03 16.13 17.98
N LEU A 55 2.95 16.02 17.03
CA LEU A 55 3.85 17.11 16.68
C LEU A 55 3.08 18.23 15.96
N PRO A 56 3.20 19.50 16.41
CA PRO A 56 2.63 20.64 15.73
C PRO A 56 3.13 20.70 14.29
N SER A 57 2.19 20.74 13.34
CA SER A 57 2.49 20.88 11.92
C SER A 57 1.39 21.70 11.27
N ARG A 58 1.74 22.50 10.26
CA ARG A 58 0.78 23.25 9.45
C ARG A 58 0.85 22.80 8.00
N VAL A 59 -0.30 22.79 7.33
CA VAL A 59 -0.37 22.69 5.86
C VAL A 59 -0.35 24.11 5.32
N ILE A 60 0.59 24.40 4.44
CA ILE A 60 0.78 25.72 3.85
C ILE A 60 1.18 25.59 2.38
N THR A 61 0.95 26.62 1.57
CA THR A 61 1.41 26.62 0.18
C THR A 61 2.92 26.77 0.11
N TRP A 62 3.52 26.28 -0.97
CA TRP A 62 4.96 26.46 -1.21
C TRP A 62 5.36 27.94 -1.29
N GLY A 63 4.53 28.76 -1.95
CA GLY A 63 4.80 30.19 -2.11
C GLY A 63 4.85 30.94 -0.77
N ASP A 64 3.89 30.68 0.12
CA ASP A 64 3.87 31.31 1.44
C ASP A 64 5.05 30.83 2.30
N TRP A 65 5.38 29.53 2.26
CA TRP A 65 6.56 29.01 2.96
C TRP A 65 7.85 29.66 2.47
N GLN A 66 8.04 29.80 1.16
CA GLN A 66 9.24 30.39 0.58
C GLN A 66 9.34 31.90 0.87
N ALA A 67 8.21 32.61 0.96
CA ALA A 67 8.18 34.00 1.37
C ALA A 67 8.62 34.18 2.83
N GLU A 68 8.20 33.26 3.72
CA GLU A 68 8.58 33.26 5.14
C GLU A 68 10.01 32.73 5.38
N HIS A 69 10.50 31.82 4.54
CA HIS A 69 11.78 31.10 4.67
C HIS A 69 12.56 31.06 3.35
N PRO A 70 13.07 32.20 2.87
CA PRO A 70 13.68 32.33 1.53
C PRO A 70 14.96 31.49 1.34
N GLU A 71 15.64 31.14 2.43
CA GLU A 71 16.83 30.30 2.44
C GLU A 71 16.55 28.79 2.41
N THR A 72 15.26 28.38 2.45
CA THR A 72 14.89 26.96 2.40
C THR A 72 15.44 26.31 1.14
N LEU A 73 16.25 25.27 1.31
CA LEU A 73 16.71 24.43 0.21
C LEU A 73 15.75 23.26 0.02
N VAL A 74 15.37 23.00 -1.23
CA VAL A 74 14.64 21.79 -1.63
C VAL A 74 15.59 20.89 -2.38
N MET A 75 15.56 19.60 -2.04
CA MET A 75 16.27 18.58 -2.82
C MET A 75 15.63 18.49 -4.21
N MET A 76 16.39 18.90 -5.24
CA MET A 76 15.99 18.65 -6.63
C MET A 76 16.41 17.24 -6.99
N ASN A 77 15.43 16.34 -7.11
CA ASN A 77 15.64 15.07 -7.78
C ASN A 77 15.52 15.28 -9.29
N ASP A 78 16.52 14.81 -10.03
CA ASP A 78 16.43 14.62 -11.47
C ASP A 78 15.44 13.46 -11.69
N VAL A 79 14.14 13.79 -11.77
CA VAL A 79 13.03 12.82 -11.72
C VAL A 79 13.11 11.81 -12.88
N ASP A 80 13.79 12.19 -13.97
CA ASP A 80 14.08 11.33 -15.11
C ASP A 80 15.07 10.20 -14.77
N ARG A 81 15.90 10.36 -13.72
CA ARG A 81 16.86 9.33 -13.28
C ARG A 81 16.32 8.36 -12.24
N LEU A 82 15.25 8.73 -11.53
CA LEU A 82 14.70 7.95 -10.41
C LEU A 82 13.34 7.31 -10.73
N SER A 83 12.74 7.64 -11.87
CA SER A 83 11.61 6.90 -12.42
C SER A 83 12.10 5.59 -13.04
N PHE A 84 12.54 4.68 -12.18
CA PHE A 84 12.50 3.27 -12.53
C PHE A 84 11.02 2.92 -12.64
N ARG A 85 10.52 2.88 -13.88
CA ARG A 85 9.31 2.09 -14.13
C ARG A 85 9.70 0.69 -13.67
N GLN A 86 9.06 0.20 -12.62
CA GLN A 86 9.29 -1.17 -12.18
C GLN A 86 8.84 -2.07 -13.33
N GLU A 87 9.78 -2.49 -14.16
CA GLU A 87 9.55 -3.50 -15.18
C GLU A 87 9.51 -4.82 -14.44
N PHE A 88 8.31 -5.39 -14.33
CA PHE A 88 8.16 -6.72 -13.78
C PHE A 88 8.63 -7.73 -14.84
N ASP A 89 9.46 -8.67 -14.41
CA ASP A 89 9.81 -9.84 -15.22
C ASP A 89 8.50 -10.52 -15.68
N PRO A 90 8.32 -10.88 -16.96
CA PRO A 90 7.11 -11.57 -17.42
C PRO A 90 6.84 -12.90 -16.70
N GLY A 91 7.87 -13.55 -16.16
CA GLY A 91 7.81 -14.72 -15.30
C GLY A 91 7.56 -14.42 -13.82
N PHE A 92 7.44 -13.15 -13.43
CA PHE A 92 7.07 -12.78 -12.07
C PHE A 92 5.65 -13.27 -11.75
N VAL A 93 5.53 -13.99 -10.63
CA VAL A 93 4.26 -14.52 -10.14
C VAL A 93 3.91 -13.93 -8.78
N ILE A 94 2.62 -13.61 -8.60
CA ILE A 94 2.03 -13.30 -7.31
C ILE A 94 1.62 -14.61 -6.66
N GLY A 95 2.34 -15.01 -5.62
CA GLY A 95 2.02 -16.17 -4.79
C GLY A 95 1.07 -15.81 -3.63
N LEU A 96 0.05 -16.63 -3.42
CA LEU A 96 -0.89 -16.53 -2.30
C LEU A 96 -0.84 -17.82 -1.50
N LEU A 97 -0.50 -17.71 -0.22
CA LEU A 97 -0.60 -18.79 0.76
C LEU A 97 -1.74 -18.46 1.73
N LEU A 98 -2.76 -19.30 1.78
CA LEU A 98 -3.90 -19.12 2.67
C LEU A 98 -4.38 -20.49 3.16
N ASP A 99 -4.52 -20.64 4.47
CA ASP A 99 -4.98 -21.88 5.11
C ASP A 99 -4.21 -23.14 4.67
N GLY A 100 -2.88 -23.04 4.65
CA GLY A 100 -1.99 -24.14 4.25
C GLY A 100 -2.01 -24.49 2.77
N ARG A 101 -2.76 -23.77 1.93
CA ARG A 101 -2.83 -23.96 0.49
C ARG A 101 -2.14 -22.80 -0.24
N ALA A 102 -1.30 -23.11 -1.22
CA ALA A 102 -0.58 -22.13 -2.02
C ALA A 102 -1.03 -22.12 -3.48
N ARG A 103 -1.12 -20.93 -4.09
CA ARG A 103 -1.33 -20.74 -5.53
C ARG A 103 -0.54 -19.55 -6.06
N ALA A 104 -0.16 -19.59 -7.33
CA ALA A 104 0.58 -18.51 -7.98
C ALA A 104 -0.13 -18.05 -9.26
N TYR A 105 -0.06 -16.75 -9.53
CA TYR A 105 -0.63 -16.11 -10.71
C TYR A 105 0.44 -15.25 -11.39
N TYR A 106 0.61 -15.38 -12.71
CA TYR A 106 1.46 -14.44 -13.45
C TYR A 106 0.99 -13.02 -13.24
N TYR A 107 1.91 -12.12 -12.90
CA TYR A 107 1.62 -10.72 -12.65
C TYR A 107 0.92 -10.06 -13.84
N THR A 108 1.35 -10.36 -15.06
CA THR A 108 0.74 -9.87 -16.30
C THR A 108 -0.76 -10.19 -16.35
N ASN A 109 -1.14 -11.43 -16.04
CA ASN A 109 -2.54 -11.84 -16.01
C ASN A 109 -3.38 -11.10 -14.96
N VAL A 110 -2.79 -10.77 -13.79
CA VAL A 110 -3.46 -10.06 -12.69
C VAL A 110 -3.50 -8.55 -12.95
N ALA A 111 -2.48 -8.00 -13.61
CA ALA A 111 -2.40 -6.58 -13.95
C ALA A 111 -3.38 -6.20 -15.08
N GLU A 112 -3.60 -7.10 -16.05
CA GLU A 112 -4.60 -6.91 -17.10
C GLU A 112 -6.03 -7.10 -16.60
N LYS A 113 -6.23 -8.01 -15.63
CA LYS A 113 -7.55 -8.35 -15.10
C LYS A 113 -7.76 -7.64 -13.78
N THR A 114 -8.60 -6.60 -13.77
CA THR A 114 -8.96 -5.86 -12.54
C THR A 114 -9.39 -6.79 -11.39
N ILE A 115 -10.03 -7.92 -11.70
CA ILE A 115 -10.41 -8.97 -10.75
C ILE A 115 -10.21 -10.35 -11.40
N ILE A 116 -9.49 -11.25 -10.73
CA ILE A 116 -9.48 -12.68 -11.06
C ILE A 116 -10.38 -13.43 -10.08
N ASN A 117 -11.46 -14.02 -10.59
CA ASN A 117 -12.28 -15.00 -9.88
C ASN A 117 -11.81 -16.40 -10.26
N ASP A 118 -11.03 -17.03 -9.39
CA ASP A 118 -10.54 -18.38 -9.61
C ASP A 118 -11.50 -19.42 -9.04
N GLU A 119 -12.37 -19.98 -9.89
CA GLU A 119 -13.43 -20.89 -9.44
C GLU A 119 -12.92 -22.24 -8.93
N ASN A 120 -11.66 -22.57 -9.23
CA ASN A 120 -10.98 -23.80 -8.81
C ASN A 120 -10.22 -23.61 -7.49
N TRP A 121 -10.21 -22.38 -6.94
CA TRP A 121 -9.69 -22.08 -5.61
C TRP A 121 -10.82 -21.72 -4.63
N ARG A 122 -11.50 -22.74 -4.10
CA ARG A 122 -12.57 -22.54 -3.12
C ARG A 122 -12.11 -22.90 -1.71
N LEU A 123 -12.26 -21.95 -0.80
CA LEU A 123 -12.26 -22.19 0.64
C LEU A 123 -13.73 -22.19 1.06
N GLU A 124 -14.32 -23.38 1.15
CA GLU A 124 -15.73 -23.57 1.52
C GLU A 124 -16.70 -22.65 0.74
N ASN A 125 -17.31 -21.68 1.42
CA ASN A 125 -18.31 -20.75 0.89
C ASN A 125 -17.75 -19.37 0.48
N TRP A 126 -16.43 -19.16 0.56
CA TRP A 126 -15.79 -17.88 0.26
C TRP A 126 -15.09 -17.88 -1.11
N ARG A 127 -15.27 -16.79 -1.87
CA ARG A 127 -14.56 -16.55 -3.13
C ARG A 127 -13.41 -15.59 -2.87
N LEU A 128 -12.18 -16.05 -3.08
CA LEU A 128 -11.00 -15.19 -3.05
C LEU A 128 -10.96 -14.34 -4.34
N LYS A 129 -10.83 -13.02 -4.17
CA LYS A 129 -10.61 -12.08 -5.28
C LYS A 129 -9.19 -11.56 -5.19
N VAL A 130 -8.42 -11.76 -6.25
CA VAL A 130 -7.08 -11.19 -6.39
C VAL A 130 -7.18 -9.97 -7.30
N THR A 131 -6.72 -8.82 -6.81
CA THR A 131 -6.71 -7.56 -7.56
C THR A 131 -5.30 -6.97 -7.52
N CYS A 132 -4.74 -6.64 -8.68
CA CYS A 132 -3.52 -5.84 -8.74
C CYS A 132 -3.93 -4.37 -8.93
N GLY A 133 -3.73 -3.55 -7.91
CA GLY A 133 -4.05 -2.12 -7.95
C GLY A 133 -2.97 -1.32 -8.68
N GLN A 134 -2.97 -1.34 -10.02
CA GLN A 134 -2.43 -0.20 -10.76
C GLN A 134 -3.60 0.79 -10.89
N SER A 135 -3.62 1.85 -10.06
CA SER A 135 -4.54 2.97 -10.32
C SER A 135 -4.32 3.43 -11.76
N PRO A 136 -5.36 3.50 -12.60
CA PRO A 136 -5.20 4.03 -13.94
C PRO A 136 -4.78 5.48 -13.82
N ILE A 137 -3.59 5.78 -14.32
CA ILE A 137 -3.14 7.14 -14.61
C ILE A 137 -4.24 7.77 -15.48
N PRO A 138 -4.81 8.92 -15.11
CA PRO A 138 -5.97 9.48 -15.81
C PRO A 138 -5.51 9.99 -17.17
N ASN A 139 -5.96 9.33 -18.25
CA ASN A 139 -6.28 9.89 -19.57
C ASN A 139 -6.34 8.78 -20.64
N LEU A 140 -7.49 8.12 -20.79
CA LEU A 140 -7.86 7.46 -22.05
C LEU A 140 -9.35 7.73 -22.34
N PRO A 141 -9.71 8.21 -23.55
CA PRO A 141 -11.09 8.45 -23.93
C PRO A 141 -11.83 7.12 -24.11
N ILE A 142 -13.03 7.03 -23.53
CA ILE A 142 -13.89 5.85 -23.59
C ILE A 142 -14.52 5.78 -25.00
N SER A 143 -13.93 5.01 -25.89
CA SER A 143 -14.65 4.48 -27.04
C SER A 143 -14.03 3.17 -27.50
N ASN A 144 -14.85 2.13 -27.49
CA ASN A 144 -14.68 0.83 -28.14
C ASN A 144 -13.80 -0.19 -27.41
N LEU A 145 -14.44 -1.07 -26.65
CA LEU A 145 -13.97 -2.45 -26.49
C LEU A 145 -15.02 -3.39 -27.10
N PRO A 146 -14.69 -4.14 -28.16
CA PRO A 146 -15.55 -5.19 -28.68
C PRO A 146 -15.49 -6.42 -27.76
N ILE A 147 -16.66 -7.03 -27.54
CA ILE A 147 -16.79 -8.34 -26.90
C ILE A 147 -16.37 -9.40 -27.93
N SER A 148 -15.30 -10.14 -27.68
CA SER A 148 -15.10 -11.44 -28.34
C SER A 148 -14.11 -12.35 -27.61
N ASN A 149 -14.64 -13.52 -27.25
CA ASN A 149 -14.02 -14.80 -26.89
C ASN A 149 -12.62 -15.05 -27.48
N LEU A 150 -11.69 -15.55 -26.66
CA LEU A 150 -10.56 -16.39 -27.10
C LEU A 150 -10.10 -17.36 -25.99
N PRO A 151 -9.43 -18.48 -26.35
CA PRO A 151 -9.62 -19.80 -25.75
C PRO A 151 -8.67 -20.12 -24.59
N ILE A 152 -9.09 -21.08 -23.76
CA ILE A 152 -8.26 -21.71 -22.73
C ILE A 152 -7.35 -22.73 -23.41
N SER A 153 -6.04 -22.50 -23.40
CA SER A 153 -5.04 -23.56 -23.58
C SER A 153 -4.42 -23.88 -22.23
N ASN A 154 -4.57 -25.14 -21.80
CA ASN A 154 -3.91 -25.68 -20.62
C ASN A 154 -2.41 -25.86 -20.89
N LEU A 155 -1.57 -25.32 -20.00
CA LEU A 155 -0.35 -25.95 -19.47
C LEU A 155 -0.05 -25.32 -18.10
#